data_AF-A0AAU6HEP1-F1
#
_entry.id   AF-A0AAU6HEP1-F1
#
_cell.length_a   1.000
_cell.length_b   1.000
_cell.length_c   1.000
_cell.angle_alpha   90.00
_cell.angle_beta   90.00
_cell.angle_gamma   90.00
#
_symmetry.space_group_name_H-M   'P 1'
#
loop_
_entity.id
_entity.type
_entity.pdbx_description
1 polymer ?
#
loop_
_entity_poly.entity_id
_entity_poly.type
_entity_poly.pdbx_seq_one_letter_code
_entity_poly.pdbx_strand_id
1 'polypeptide(L)'
;MTAIPDPTVQPVRYTVTCLPEDDVNSHVFALDVVYRGTGRWAVQRGEHACLGADGTWAQGVKEYDRGNEWLDAHRFDLDTALKLAREAAPHITVNGYTVADALTMYAQDAKEQR
;
A
#
# COMPACT_ATOMS: atom_id res chain seq x y z
N MET A 1 -31.64 -32.22 -0.94
CA MET A 1 -30.76 -31.52 0.01
C MET A 1 -29.69 -30.83 -0.80
N THR A 2 -29.70 -29.50 -0.86
CA THR A 2 -28.67 -28.72 -1.55
C THR A 2 -27.47 -28.65 -0.62
N ALA A 3 -26.30 -29.14 -1.05
CA ALA A 3 -25.08 -29.05 -0.26
C ALA A 3 -24.74 -27.57 -0.02
N ILE A 4 -24.37 -27.22 1.22
CA ILE A 4 -23.88 -25.89 1.54
C ILE A 4 -22.45 -25.81 0.97
N PRO A 5 -22.13 -24.82 0.11
CA PRO A 5 -20.81 -24.71 -0.49
C PRO A 5 -19.75 -24.27 0.53
N ASP A 6 -18.53 -24.79 0.40
CA ASP A 6 -17.39 -24.38 1.21
C ASP A 6 -16.87 -23.00 0.77
N PRO A 7 -16.55 -22.09 1.72
CA PRO A 7 -16.04 -20.76 1.40
C PRO A 7 -14.57 -20.78 0.97
N THR A 8 -14.20 -19.87 0.05
CA THR A 8 -12.80 -19.64 -0.34
C THR A 8 -12.18 -18.55 0.51
N VAL A 9 -10.97 -18.78 1.01
CA VAL A 9 -10.14 -17.79 1.71
C VAL A 9 -8.94 -17.43 0.85
N GLN A 10 -8.67 -16.14 0.71
CA GLN A 10 -7.49 -15.64 0.01
C GLN A 10 -7.00 -14.33 0.63
N PRO A 11 -5.71 -13.99 0.49
CA PRO A 11 -5.21 -12.68 0.85
C PRO A 11 -5.89 -11.59 0.00
N VAL A 12 -6.27 -10.49 0.62
CA VAL A 12 -6.91 -9.34 -0.06
C VAL A 12 -6.13 -8.04 0.11
N ARG A 13 -5.19 -7.99 1.05
CA ARG A 13 -4.35 -6.83 1.35
C ARG A 13 -3.03 -7.28 1.95
N TYR A 14 -1.95 -6.64 1.53
CA TYR A 14 -0.66 -6.64 2.22
C TYR A 14 -0.28 -5.20 2.56
N THR A 15 0.29 -4.99 3.74
CA THR A 15 0.78 -3.68 4.15
C THR A 15 2.30 -3.65 4.07
N VAL A 16 2.86 -2.60 3.49
CA VAL A 16 4.29 -2.41 3.28
C VAL A 16 4.69 -1.09 3.93
N THR A 17 5.56 -1.16 4.95
CA THR A 17 6.04 0.00 5.70
C THR A 17 7.50 -0.19 6.09
N CYS A 18 8.23 0.90 6.26
CA CYS A 18 9.57 0.91 6.81
C CYS A 18 9.59 1.16 8.33
N LEU A 19 8.46 1.58 8.90
CA LEU A 19 8.35 1.90 10.32
C LEU A 19 8.08 0.62 11.13
N PRO A 20 8.50 0.57 12.41
CA PRO A 20 8.12 -0.49 13.33
C PRO A 20 6.61 -0.68 13.45
N GLU A 21 6.18 -1.88 13.82
CA GLU A 21 4.76 -2.23 13.93
C GLU A 21 4.06 -1.49 15.08
N ASP A 22 4.79 -1.17 16.14
CA ASP A 22 4.34 -0.46 17.33
C ASP A 22 4.43 1.07 17.23
N ASP A 23 4.98 1.60 16.12
CA ASP A 23 4.98 3.04 15.86
C ASP A 23 3.57 3.53 15.52
N VAL A 24 3.08 4.51 16.28
CA VAL A 24 1.77 5.14 16.07
C VAL A 24 1.61 5.72 14.66
N ASN A 25 2.71 6.14 14.02
CA ASN A 25 2.73 6.70 12.68
C ASN A 25 2.91 5.65 11.58
N SER A 26 3.11 4.38 11.92
CA SER A 26 3.38 3.31 10.94
C SER A 26 2.31 3.28 9.83
N HIS A 27 1.05 3.44 10.21
CA HIS A 27 -0.09 3.43 9.28
C HIS A 27 -0.11 4.60 8.27
N VAL A 28 0.42 5.79 8.60
CA VAL A 28 0.42 6.93 7.66
C VAL A 28 1.56 6.88 6.65
N PHE A 29 2.64 6.16 6.97
CA PHE A 29 3.76 5.90 6.05
C PHE A 29 3.60 4.60 5.27
N ALA A 30 2.63 3.76 5.64
CA ALA A 30 2.41 2.49 4.98
C ALA A 30 1.77 2.63 3.59
N LEU A 31 2.09 1.66 2.74
CA LEU A 31 1.44 1.39 1.47
C LEU A 31 0.65 0.09 1.54
N ASP A 32 -0.51 0.06 0.91
CA ASP A 32 -1.35 -1.13 0.82
C ASP A 32 -1.29 -1.73 -0.59
N VAL A 33 -0.96 -3.01 -0.67
CA VAL A 33 -1.08 -3.82 -1.89
C VAL A 33 -2.39 -4.57 -1.81
N VAL A 34 -3.40 -4.09 -2.54
CA VAL A 34 -4.79 -4.58 -2.44
C VAL A 34 -5.20 -5.40 -3.65
N TYR A 35 -5.90 -6.50 -3.40
CA TYR A 35 -6.45 -7.36 -4.45
C TYR A 35 -7.62 -6.66 -5.15
N ARG A 36 -7.61 -6.66 -6.49
CA ARG A 36 -8.63 -6.02 -7.32
C ARG A 36 -9.36 -6.99 -8.25
N GLY A 37 -9.27 -8.29 -7.98
CA GLY A 37 -9.84 -9.35 -8.80
C GLY A 37 -8.86 -9.89 -9.84
N THR A 38 -9.17 -11.08 -10.39
CA THR A 38 -8.48 -11.69 -11.54
C THR A 38 -6.96 -11.82 -11.41
N GLY A 39 -6.45 -12.00 -10.18
CA GLY A 39 -5.02 -12.10 -9.93
C GLY A 39 -4.28 -10.76 -9.97
N ARG A 40 -5.02 -9.65 -10.10
CA ARG A 40 -4.47 -8.30 -10.21
C ARG A 40 -4.54 -7.54 -8.90
N TRP A 41 -3.51 -6.76 -8.64
CA TRP A 41 -3.25 -6.04 -7.40
C TRP A 41 -2.93 -4.58 -7.70
N ALA A 42 -3.37 -3.67 -6.84
CA ALA A 42 -3.03 -2.25 -6.93
C ALA A 42 -2.22 -1.85 -5.70
N VAL A 43 -1.21 -1.01 -5.90
CA VAL A 43 -0.46 -0.38 -4.81
C VAL A 43 -1.13 0.94 -4.47
N GLN A 44 -1.53 1.12 -3.22
CA GLN A 44 -2.29 2.26 -2.73
C GLN A 44 -1.60 2.96 -1.58
N ARG A 45 -1.86 4.26 -1.49
CA ARG A 45 -1.55 5.07 -0.32
C ARG A 45 -2.84 5.73 0.16
N GLY A 46 -3.32 5.31 1.33
CA GLY A 46 -4.67 5.64 1.77
C GLY A 46 -5.73 5.20 0.75
N GLU A 47 -6.90 5.86 0.76
CA GLU A 47 -8.06 5.41 -0.01
C GLU A 47 -8.07 5.87 -1.48
N HIS A 48 -7.31 6.91 -1.83
CA HIS A 48 -7.52 7.66 -3.09
C HIS A 48 -6.31 7.72 -4.03
N ALA A 49 -5.15 7.20 -3.61
CA ALA A 49 -3.93 7.21 -4.41
C ALA A 49 -3.60 5.80 -4.90
N CYS A 50 -3.27 5.65 -6.18
CA CYS A 50 -2.74 4.40 -6.75
C CYS A 50 -1.40 4.68 -7.44
N LEU A 51 -0.43 3.81 -7.23
CA LEU A 51 0.88 3.90 -7.89
C LEU A 51 0.80 3.28 -9.29
N GLY A 52 1.24 4.03 -10.29
CA GLY A 52 1.42 3.55 -11.66
C GLY A 52 2.75 2.83 -11.86
N ALA A 53 2.87 2.10 -12.97
CA ALA A 53 4.11 1.41 -13.36
C ALA A 53 5.31 2.34 -13.55
N ASP A 54 5.04 3.62 -13.82
CA ASP A 54 6.04 4.69 -14.00
C ASP A 54 6.49 5.34 -12.68
N GLY A 55 5.96 4.87 -11.54
CA GLY A 55 6.26 5.42 -10.22
C GLY A 55 5.46 6.68 -9.88
N THR A 56 4.52 7.11 -10.73
CA THR A 56 3.66 8.25 -10.45
C THR A 56 2.43 7.86 -9.63
N TRP A 57 1.94 8.78 -8.80
CA TRP A 57 0.75 8.57 -7.99
C TRP A 57 -0.48 9.17 -8.69
N ALA A 58 -1.39 8.32 -9.15
CA ALA A 58 -2.70 8.74 -9.61
C ALA A 58 -3.61 9.03 -8.41
N GLN A 59 -3.92 10.31 -8.21
CA GLN A 59 -4.80 10.81 -7.14
C GLN A 59 -6.21 11.06 -7.69
N GLY A 60 -7.24 10.69 -6.92
CA GLY A 60 -8.61 11.17 -7.16
C GLY A 60 -9.31 10.62 -8.41
N VAL A 61 -8.74 9.61 -9.08
CA VAL A 61 -9.39 8.93 -10.21
C VAL A 61 -10.49 8.02 -9.65
N LYS A 62 -11.75 8.40 -9.89
CA LYS A 62 -12.91 7.64 -9.45
C LYS A 62 -12.95 6.29 -10.16
N GLU A 63 -13.51 5.28 -9.50
CA GLU A 63 -13.48 3.91 -10.01
C GLU A 63 -14.12 3.76 -11.39
N TYR A 64 -15.20 4.50 -11.65
CA TYR A 64 -15.92 4.48 -12.92
C TYR A 64 -15.24 5.27 -14.05
N ASP A 65 -14.26 6.12 -13.74
CA ASP A 65 -13.49 6.89 -14.73
C ASP A 65 -12.23 6.11 -15.20
N ARG A 66 -12.01 4.90 -14.67
CA ARG A 66 -10.82 4.08 -14.97
C ARG A 66 -11.06 3.23 -16.20
N GLY A 67 -10.60 3.71 -17.36
CA GLY A 67 -10.53 2.93 -18.59
C GLY A 67 -9.52 1.78 -18.51
N ASN A 68 -9.54 0.89 -19.50
CA ASN A 68 -8.65 -0.28 -19.55
C ASN A 68 -7.17 0.09 -19.48
N GLU A 69 -6.76 1.17 -20.17
CA GLU A 69 -5.37 1.68 -20.13
C GLU A 69 -4.95 2.06 -18.70
N TRP A 70 -5.84 2.71 -17.95
CA TRP A 70 -5.58 3.04 -16.55
C TRP A 70 -5.43 1.77 -15.72
N LEU A 71 -6.32 0.78 -15.93
CA LEU A 71 -6.31 -0.47 -15.19
C LEU A 71 -5.04 -1.28 -15.47
N ASP A 72 -4.56 -1.31 -16.70
CA ASP A 72 -3.31 -1.99 -17.05
C ASP A 72 -2.07 -1.25 -16.50
N ALA A 73 -2.11 0.08 -16.43
CA ALA A 73 -1.02 0.88 -15.88
C ALA A 73 -0.92 0.84 -14.34
N HIS A 74 -1.99 0.47 -13.63
CA HIS A 74 -2.08 0.56 -12.16
C HIS A 74 -2.50 -0.75 -11.47
N ARG A 75 -2.70 -1.83 -12.24
CA ARG A 75 -2.98 -3.16 -11.68
C ARG A 75 -1.98 -4.18 -12.20
N PHE A 76 -1.29 -4.80 -11.28
CA PHE A 76 -0.15 -5.69 -11.54
C PHE A 76 -0.41 -7.10 -11.02
N ASP A 77 0.42 -8.06 -11.36
CA ASP A 77 0.52 -9.29 -10.56
C ASP A 77 1.04 -8.97 -9.14
N LEU A 78 0.89 -9.92 -8.22
CA LEU A 78 1.24 -9.72 -6.81
C LEU A 78 2.72 -9.38 -6.61
N ASP A 79 3.63 -10.07 -7.30
CA ASP A 79 5.07 -9.91 -7.11
C ASP A 79 5.52 -8.54 -7.60
N THR A 80 5.02 -8.11 -8.77
CA THR A 80 5.26 -6.76 -9.29
C THR A 80 4.69 -5.69 -8.35
N ALA A 81 3.48 -5.87 -7.84
CA ALA A 81 2.88 -4.90 -6.92
C ALA A 81 3.68 -4.78 -5.61
N LEU A 82 4.12 -5.91 -5.03
CA LEU A 82 4.96 -5.91 -3.83
C LEU A 82 6.33 -5.28 -4.08
N LYS A 83 6.94 -5.54 -5.26
CA LYS A 83 8.19 -4.90 -5.65
C LYS A 83 8.04 -3.39 -5.70
N LEU A 84 7.06 -2.89 -6.44
CA LEU A 84 6.79 -1.45 -6.57
C LEU A 84 6.50 -0.80 -5.22
N ALA A 85 5.72 -1.46 -4.36
CA ALA A 85 5.44 -0.96 -3.02
C ALA A 85 6.72 -0.87 -2.15
N ARG A 86 7.60 -1.87 -2.21
CA ARG A 86 8.88 -1.85 -1.47
C ARG A 86 9.85 -0.78 -1.98
N GLU A 87 9.85 -0.54 -3.29
CA GLU A 87 10.66 0.52 -3.90
C GLU A 87 10.12 1.91 -3.52
N ALA A 88 8.80 2.08 -3.47
CA ALA A 88 8.17 3.37 -3.15
C ALA A 88 8.15 3.69 -1.64
N ALA A 89 8.05 2.69 -0.76
CA ALA A 89 7.86 2.88 0.68
C ALA A 89 8.90 3.80 1.34
N PRO A 90 10.23 3.68 1.08
CA PRO A 90 11.24 4.56 1.68
C PRO A 90 11.11 6.04 1.29
N HIS A 91 10.36 6.34 0.23
CA HIS A 91 10.22 7.68 -0.34
C HIS A 91 8.90 8.35 0.04
N ILE A 92 8.12 7.74 0.93
CA ILE A 92 6.87 8.32 1.40
C ILE A 92 7.14 9.51 2.32
N THR A 93 6.44 10.61 2.00
CA THR A 93 6.46 11.84 2.79
C THR A 93 5.05 12.13 3.32
N VAL A 94 4.94 12.40 4.61
CA VAL A 94 3.69 12.77 5.29
C VAL A 94 3.89 14.11 5.99
N ASN A 95 3.10 15.13 5.65
CA ASN A 95 3.19 16.47 6.25
C ASN A 95 4.62 17.07 6.24
N GLY A 96 5.42 16.76 5.22
CA GLY A 96 6.81 17.21 5.09
C GLY A 96 7.86 16.32 5.75
N TYR A 97 7.45 15.30 6.52
CA TYR A 97 8.35 14.33 7.14
C TYR A 97 8.56 13.12 6.24
N THR A 98 9.81 12.72 6.08
CA THR A 98 10.20 11.49 5.39
C THR A 98 10.14 10.28 6.32
N VAL A 99 10.18 9.08 5.75
CA VAL A 99 10.37 7.83 6.52
C VAL A 99 11.61 7.90 7.43
N ALA A 100 12.71 8.51 6.97
CA ALA A 100 13.93 8.63 7.76
C ALA A 100 13.75 9.55 8.98
N ASP A 101 12.98 10.63 8.83
CA ASP A 101 12.63 11.51 9.93
C ASP A 101 11.79 10.76 10.98
N ALA A 102 10.78 10.02 10.53
CA ALA A 102 9.91 9.24 11.42
C ALA A 102 10.69 8.17 12.20
N LEU A 103 11.59 7.43 11.53
CA LEU A 103 12.46 6.45 12.19
C LEU A 103 13.40 7.10 13.22
N THR A 104 13.85 8.33 12.95
CA THR A 104 14.69 9.08 13.91
C THR A 104 13.89 9.45 15.15
N MET A 105 12.67 9.95 14.98
CA MET A 105 11.76 10.27 16.09
C MET A 105 11.44 9.04 16.94
N TYR A 106 11.06 7.93 16.29
CA TYR A 106 10.81 6.65 16.97
C TYR A 106 12.00 6.22 17.83
N ALA A 107 13.22 6.30 17.29
CA ALA A 107 14.44 5.94 18.01
C ALA A 107 14.78 6.88 19.18
N GLN A 108 14.27 8.11 19.19
CA GLN A 108 14.41 9.05 20.31
C GLN A 108 13.41 8.74 21.41
N ASP A 109 12.13 8.58 21.07
CA ASP A 109 11.07 8.24 22.03
C ASP A 109 11.37 6.93 22.77
N ALA A 110 11.87 5.93 22.05
CA ALA A 110 12.27 4.64 22.64
C ALA A 110 13.46 4.75 23.61
N LYS A 111 14.29 5.80 23.53
CA LYS A 111 15.38 6.06 24.47
C LYS A 111 14.89 6.82 25.71
N GLU A 112 13.94 7.73 25.55
CA GLU A 112 13.38 8.51 26.67
C GLU A 112 12.50 7.67 27.60
N GLN A 113 11.95 6.57 27.10
CA GLN A 113 11.12 5.62 27.86
C GLN A 113 11.92 4.53 28.61
N ARG A 114 13.26 4.57 28.55
CA ARG A 114 14.16 3.62 29.25
C ARG A 114 14.78 4.25 30.50
#